data_AF-A0A0G4GN54-F1
#
_entry.id   AF-A0A0G4GN54-F1
#
_cell.length_a   1.000
_cell.length_b   1.000
_cell.length_c   1.000
_cell.angle_alpha   90.00
_cell.angle_beta   90.00
_cell.angle_gamma   90.00
#
_symmetry.space_group_name_H-M   'P 1'
#
loop_
_entity.id
_entity.type
_entity.pdbx_description
1 polymer ?
#
loop_
_entity_poly.entity_id
_entity_poly.type
_entity_poly.pdbx_seq_one_letter_code
_entity_poly.pdbx_strand_id
1 'polypeptide(L)'
;MSVLFCRSLSPFFSRLPAAPPSLSMERLQRIGNHVPAQRSTRLFASSVAAAFGGASSSPEEAAIHSGELQIDHFKANGLVKLTLNRPKGLNALTTDQVTCLCEYLPILDASPECSAVLVVGAGEKAFCAGGDIKTLSQGTAAEVSNFFSKEYLMDLRTSEMKKPYACVWNGIVMGGGVGISNHGRFRIATEKTMWAMPETGIGLFPDVGASFLLPRLPRHVGMYLGLTGARLSGSDVLRLGLATHFVPSSQIGQMIEVLQTENGMEMEKVLQRFAVKSFQEAEAISPRSLSDETIKDIDQILAGHGDLKAMMKAMRTAGETSEFWKKTVATIEKKCPTSCGIVFRQIAEGKQKSLAECLKMEFKIATACAAYSPHNFREGVRVTLVDKGDTPKWDPASIEELTDEHIDKYFACPDGEPLESFVSLS
;
A
#
# COMPACT_ATOMS: atom_id res chain seq x y z
N MET A 1 -40.71 -26.85 -21.28
CA MET A 1 -39.97 -27.24 -22.50
C MET A 1 -38.70 -26.42 -22.53
N SER A 2 -37.67 -26.89 -21.82
CA SER A 2 -36.45 -27.55 -22.39
C SER A 2 -35.31 -26.53 -22.32
N VAL A 3 -34.44 -26.47 -21.31
CA VAL A 3 -33.43 -27.44 -20.80
C VAL A 3 -32.32 -27.74 -21.83
N LEU A 4 -31.07 -27.54 -21.37
CA LEU A 4 -29.76 -28.06 -21.83
C LEU A 4 -28.94 -27.30 -22.90
N PHE A 5 -27.83 -26.68 -22.46
CA PHE A 5 -26.40 -26.89 -22.82
C PHE A 5 -25.62 -25.62 -22.36
N CYS A 6 -24.49 -25.61 -21.66
CA CYS A 6 -23.59 -26.67 -21.18
C CYS A 6 -22.73 -26.13 -20.04
N ARG A 7 -22.39 -27.04 -19.11
CA ARG A 7 -21.40 -26.90 -18.05
C ARG A 7 -19.97 -27.06 -18.62
N SER A 8 -19.04 -26.61 -17.77
CA SER A 8 -17.62 -26.99 -17.65
C SER A 8 -16.62 -26.22 -18.52
N LEU A 9 -15.66 -25.58 -17.83
CA LEU A 9 -14.23 -25.86 -17.94
C LEU A 9 -13.48 -25.14 -16.80
N SER A 10 -13.38 -25.81 -15.64
CA SER A 10 -12.14 -25.87 -14.86
C SER A 10 -11.55 -27.25 -15.15
N PRO A 11 -10.26 -27.34 -15.49
CA PRO A 11 -9.30 -27.77 -14.47
C PRO A 11 -7.90 -27.15 -14.66
N PHE A 12 -7.41 -26.37 -13.70
CA PHE A 12 -5.98 -26.05 -13.57
C PHE A 12 -5.55 -26.08 -12.10
N PHE A 13 -5.82 -27.20 -11.44
CA PHE A 13 -5.11 -27.63 -10.24
C PHE A 13 -4.82 -29.12 -10.38
N SER A 14 -3.70 -29.45 -11.03
CA SER A 14 -3.00 -30.73 -10.91
C SER A 14 -1.77 -30.73 -11.81
N ARG A 15 -0.61 -30.42 -11.22
CA ARG A 15 0.76 -30.88 -11.57
C ARG A 15 1.78 -30.07 -10.75
N LEU A 16 1.85 -30.37 -9.46
CA LEU A 16 3.07 -30.11 -8.69
C LEU A 16 4.02 -31.30 -8.91
N PRO A 17 5.31 -31.08 -9.21
CA PRO A 17 6.28 -32.17 -9.20
C PRO A 17 6.47 -32.70 -7.77
N ALA A 18 6.66 -34.01 -7.68
CA ALA A 18 6.88 -34.75 -6.44
C ALA A 18 8.04 -34.17 -5.60
N ALA A 19 7.84 -34.17 -4.28
CA ALA A 19 8.87 -33.84 -3.30
C ALA A 19 10.09 -34.78 -3.44
N PRO A 20 11.32 -34.28 -3.26
CA PRO A 20 12.48 -35.14 -3.19
C PRO A 20 12.41 -36.06 -1.94
N PRO A 21 12.96 -37.28 -2.01
CA PRO A 21 12.81 -38.29 -0.97
C PRO A 21 13.43 -37.83 0.36
N SER A 22 12.73 -38.18 1.43
CA SER A 22 13.12 -37.97 2.82
C SER A 22 14.53 -38.51 3.08
N LEU A 23 15.40 -37.66 3.61
CA LEU A 23 16.61 -38.10 4.28
C LEU A 23 16.20 -38.91 5.51
N SER A 24 16.63 -40.17 5.56
CA SER A 24 16.38 -41.09 6.67
C SER A 24 17.03 -40.58 7.96
N MET A 25 16.35 -40.81 9.08
CA MET A 25 16.75 -40.47 10.46
C MET A 25 18.08 -41.12 10.92
N GLU A 26 18.77 -41.88 10.08
CA GLU A 26 20.05 -42.54 10.40
C GLU A 26 21.29 -41.74 9.95
N ARG A 27 21.15 -40.64 9.19
CA ARG A 27 22.29 -39.77 8.81
C ARG A 27 22.48 -38.52 9.67
N LEU A 28 21.58 -38.25 10.63
CA LEU A 28 21.72 -37.14 11.59
C LEU A 28 22.42 -37.55 12.90
N GLN A 29 22.86 -38.80 13.04
CA GLN A 29 23.55 -39.31 14.24
C GLN A 29 25.09 -39.42 14.12
N ARG A 30 25.71 -38.85 13.08
CA ARG A 30 27.19 -38.86 12.92
C ARG A 30 27.78 -37.51 12.56
N ILE A 31 27.39 -36.43 13.24
CA ILE A 31 28.27 -35.27 13.44
C ILE A 31 28.01 -34.76 14.86
N GLY A 32 28.44 -35.54 15.84
CA GLY A 32 28.59 -35.12 17.22
C GLY A 32 30.02 -35.38 17.62
N ASN A 33 30.79 -34.30 17.79
CA ASN A 33 31.89 -34.14 18.76
C ASN A 33 32.81 -33.01 18.29
N HIS A 34 32.50 -31.79 18.70
CA HIS A 34 33.37 -30.97 19.55
C HIS A 34 32.79 -29.56 19.74
N VAL A 35 33.03 -29.03 20.96
CA VAL A 35 32.87 -27.64 21.45
C VAL A 35 31.58 -27.37 22.26
N PRO A 36 31.68 -26.77 23.47
CA PRO A 36 30.77 -27.02 24.58
C PRO A 36 29.61 -26.02 24.72
N ALA A 37 28.57 -26.48 25.43
CA ALA A 37 27.34 -25.80 25.74
C ALA A 37 27.54 -24.52 26.58
N GLN A 38 26.88 -23.42 26.17
CA GLN A 38 26.49 -22.33 27.05
C GLN A 38 24.99 -22.02 26.90
N ARG A 39 24.36 -21.87 28.06
CA ARG A 39 22.95 -21.60 28.31
C ARG A 39 22.50 -20.28 27.68
N SER A 40 21.52 -20.30 26.79
CA SER A 40 20.66 -19.14 26.51
C SER A 40 19.37 -19.53 25.79
N THR A 41 18.53 -20.35 26.44
CA THR A 41 17.15 -20.63 25.99
C THR A 41 16.23 -20.66 27.21
N ARG A 42 16.03 -19.48 27.80
CA ARG A 42 14.97 -19.11 28.76
C ARG A 42 15.29 -17.69 29.23
N LEU A 43 14.85 -16.68 28.46
CA LEU A 43 14.75 -15.25 28.84
C LEU A 43 14.27 -14.45 27.62
N PHE A 44 13.14 -14.84 27.02
CA PHE A 44 12.46 -14.04 25.98
C PHE A 44 10.93 -14.21 26.03
N ALA A 45 10.42 -14.60 27.20
CA ALA A 45 8.98 -14.79 27.46
C ALA A 45 8.50 -14.00 28.69
N SER A 46 9.19 -12.91 29.06
CA SER A 46 8.82 -12.10 30.24
C SER A 46 8.85 -10.59 30.05
N SER A 47 8.94 -10.06 28.82
CA SER A 47 9.01 -8.62 28.57
C SER A 47 7.73 -7.96 28.07
N VAL A 48 6.61 -8.70 27.94
CA VAL A 48 5.29 -8.09 27.62
C VAL A 48 4.40 -7.94 28.88
N ALA A 49 4.88 -8.38 30.05
CA ALA A 49 4.13 -8.30 31.32
C ALA A 49 4.48 -7.07 32.18
N ALA A 50 5.42 -6.21 31.76
CA ALA A 50 5.82 -5.03 32.51
C ALA A 50 5.31 -3.74 31.86
N ALA A 51 3.99 -3.66 31.65
CA ALA A 51 3.34 -2.37 31.78
C ALA A 51 3.56 -1.88 33.22
N PHE A 52 4.02 -0.64 33.40
CA PHE A 52 4.33 0.06 34.66
C PHE A 52 5.76 -0.07 35.21
N GLY A 53 6.64 0.85 34.76
CA GLY A 53 7.72 1.37 35.61
C GLY A 53 9.03 1.81 34.91
N GLY A 54 9.14 3.11 34.57
CA GLY A 54 10.41 3.86 34.69
C GLY A 54 11.36 3.99 33.47
N ALA A 55 11.11 5.00 32.63
CA ALA A 55 12.05 5.89 31.90
C ALA A 55 13.25 5.32 31.10
N SER A 56 12.97 4.90 29.85
CA SER A 56 13.28 5.66 28.63
C SER A 56 12.46 5.04 27.49
N SER A 57 11.36 5.69 27.09
CA SER A 57 10.35 5.04 26.25
C SER A 57 10.84 4.85 24.81
N SER A 58 10.72 3.62 24.29
CA SER A 58 10.94 3.34 22.87
C SER A 58 9.96 4.15 22.00
N PRO A 59 10.25 4.42 20.72
CA PRO A 59 9.30 5.04 19.79
C PRO A 59 7.95 4.32 19.73
N GLU A 60 7.96 2.98 19.93
CA GLU A 60 6.77 2.14 20.10
C GLU A 60 5.93 2.57 21.30
N GLU A 61 6.55 2.72 22.47
CA GLU A 61 5.88 3.24 23.66
C GLU A 61 5.38 4.66 23.44
N ALA A 62 6.11 5.52 22.72
CA ALA A 62 5.71 6.91 22.46
C ALA A 62 4.45 7.02 21.58
N ALA A 63 4.33 6.21 20.51
CA ALA A 63 3.14 6.20 19.64
C ALA A 63 1.89 5.63 20.34
N ILE A 64 2.08 4.61 21.19
CA ILE A 64 1.01 4.04 22.01
C ILE A 64 0.62 5.02 23.13
N HIS A 65 1.60 5.69 23.74
CA HIS A 65 1.40 6.63 24.85
C HIS A 65 0.82 7.98 24.39
N SER A 66 1.07 8.40 23.14
CA SER A 66 0.47 9.61 22.55
C SER A 66 -1.02 9.44 22.24
N GLY A 67 -1.52 8.19 22.19
CA GLY A 67 -2.90 7.86 21.84
C GLY A 67 -3.22 8.03 20.35
N GLU A 68 -2.22 8.30 19.50
CA GLU A 68 -2.38 8.46 18.05
C GLU A 68 -2.49 7.11 17.31
N LEU A 69 -2.02 6.02 17.91
CA LEU A 69 -2.35 4.65 17.51
C LEU A 69 -3.00 3.94 18.71
N GLN A 70 -4.29 3.63 18.60
CA GLN A 70 -5.00 2.90 19.67
C GLN A 70 -5.04 1.41 19.35
N ILE A 71 -4.76 0.59 20.34
CA ILE A 71 -4.68 -0.87 20.20
C ILE A 71 -5.67 -1.50 21.19
N ASP A 72 -6.73 -2.09 20.67
CA ASP A 72 -7.74 -2.80 21.46
C ASP A 72 -7.56 -4.32 21.31
N HIS A 73 -7.37 -5.03 22.43
CA HIS A 73 -7.25 -6.49 22.47
C HIS A 73 -8.56 -7.14 22.94
N PHE A 74 -9.23 -7.84 22.05
CA PHE A 74 -10.41 -8.64 22.36
C PHE A 74 -9.96 -10.09 22.63
N LYS A 75 -9.51 -10.33 23.88
CA LYS A 75 -8.91 -11.63 24.25
C LYS A 75 -9.86 -12.82 24.10
N ALA A 76 -11.17 -12.61 24.27
CA ALA A 76 -12.16 -13.67 24.20
C ALA A 76 -12.24 -14.35 22.82
N ASN A 77 -11.90 -13.62 21.76
CA ASN A 77 -12.00 -14.09 20.37
C ASN A 77 -10.71 -13.89 19.56
N GLY A 78 -9.66 -13.36 20.17
CA GLY A 78 -8.33 -13.17 19.58
C GLY A 78 -8.27 -12.05 18.54
N LEU A 79 -9.23 -11.13 18.51
CA LEU A 79 -9.16 -9.97 17.62
C LEU A 79 -8.26 -8.89 18.24
N VAL A 80 -7.33 -8.35 17.45
CA VAL A 80 -6.62 -7.11 17.76
C VAL A 80 -7.09 -6.03 16.79
N LYS A 81 -7.65 -4.93 17.32
CA LYS A 81 -8.09 -3.79 16.53
C LYS A 81 -7.11 -2.63 16.66
N LEU A 82 -6.52 -2.22 15.55
CA LEU A 82 -5.61 -1.09 15.43
C LEU A 82 -6.39 0.11 14.89
N THR A 83 -6.44 1.21 15.64
CA THR A 83 -7.13 2.44 15.23
C THR A 83 -6.10 3.53 14.97
N LEU A 84 -6.02 3.98 13.71
CA LEU A 84 -5.25 5.16 13.33
C LEU A 84 -6.01 6.39 13.84
N ASN A 85 -5.51 7.04 14.89
CA ASN A 85 -6.24 8.02 15.68
C ASN A 85 -5.69 9.45 15.55
N ARG A 86 -5.54 9.92 14.30
CA ARG A 86 -5.17 11.32 13.97
C ARG A 86 -6.21 11.97 13.05
N PRO A 87 -7.50 12.03 13.42
CA PRO A 87 -8.57 12.42 12.49
C PRO A 87 -8.45 13.85 11.94
N LYS A 88 -7.82 14.77 12.69
CA LYS A 88 -7.54 16.14 12.23
C LYS A 88 -6.50 16.17 11.10
N GLY A 89 -5.52 15.26 11.14
CA GLY A 89 -4.52 15.05 10.10
C GLY A 89 -4.92 13.98 9.08
N LEU A 90 -6.23 13.66 8.98
CA LEU A 90 -6.75 12.61 8.10
C LEU A 90 -6.08 11.25 8.29
N ASN A 91 -5.69 10.95 9.53
CA ASN A 91 -5.03 9.70 9.93
C ASN A 91 -3.71 9.44 9.16
N ALA A 92 -3.00 10.49 8.76
CA ALA A 92 -1.70 10.36 8.13
C ALA A 92 -0.69 9.67 9.08
N LEU A 93 0.12 8.76 8.55
CA LEU A 93 1.08 7.96 9.30
C LEU A 93 2.34 8.76 9.64
N THR A 94 2.66 8.87 10.93
CA THR A 94 3.92 9.44 11.40
C THR A 94 5.05 8.40 11.40
N THR A 95 6.30 8.85 11.47
CA THR A 95 7.47 7.95 11.63
C THR A 95 7.33 7.03 12.85
N ASP A 96 6.81 7.53 13.96
CA ASP A 96 6.63 6.74 15.18
C ASP A 96 5.55 5.67 15.00
N GLN A 97 4.41 6.02 14.37
CA GLN A 97 3.35 5.06 14.05
C GLN A 97 3.84 3.97 13.10
N VAL A 98 4.55 4.35 12.04
CA VAL A 98 5.13 3.39 11.08
C VAL A 98 6.13 2.48 11.77
N THR A 99 7.02 3.02 12.61
CA THR A 99 8.01 2.24 13.35
C THR A 99 7.34 1.24 14.29
N CYS A 100 6.35 1.72 15.07
CA CYS A 100 5.55 0.89 15.96
C CYS A 100 4.85 -0.25 15.21
N LEU A 101 4.13 0.06 14.14
CA LEU A 101 3.40 -0.95 13.36
C LEU A 101 4.36 -1.95 12.70
N CYS A 102 5.46 -1.45 12.15
CA CYS A 102 6.52 -2.28 11.58
C CYS A 102 6.96 -3.36 12.59
N GLU A 103 7.27 -2.96 13.82
CA GLU A 103 7.76 -3.86 14.88
C GLU A 103 6.65 -4.74 15.48
N TYR A 104 5.41 -4.23 15.53
CA TYR A 104 4.30 -4.91 16.19
C TYR A 104 3.63 -5.99 15.34
N LEU A 105 3.55 -5.82 14.02
CA LEU A 105 2.89 -6.80 13.13
C LEU A 105 3.48 -8.22 13.23
N PRO A 106 4.82 -8.44 13.27
CA PRO A 106 5.39 -9.76 13.50
C PRO A 106 5.05 -10.36 14.87
N ILE A 107 4.95 -9.53 15.91
CA ILE A 107 4.57 -9.96 17.26
C ILE A 107 3.13 -10.47 17.24
N LEU A 108 2.22 -9.74 16.58
CA LEU A 108 0.84 -10.17 16.38
C LEU A 108 0.75 -11.47 15.59
N ASP A 109 1.53 -11.63 14.51
CA ASP A 109 1.51 -12.85 13.70
C ASP A 109 2.05 -14.07 14.48
N ALA A 110 3.02 -13.88 15.37
CA ALA A 110 3.57 -14.96 16.22
C ALA A 110 2.71 -15.27 17.46
N SER A 111 1.92 -14.32 17.97
CA SER A 111 1.23 -14.45 19.26
C SER A 111 0.05 -15.43 19.23
N PRO A 112 -0.01 -16.46 20.10
CA PRO A 112 -1.16 -17.35 20.18
C PRO A 112 -2.44 -16.66 20.69
N GLU A 113 -2.33 -15.47 21.30
CA GLU A 113 -3.47 -14.68 21.77
C GLU A 113 -4.10 -13.82 20.66
N CYS A 114 -3.41 -13.65 19.53
CA CYS A 114 -3.92 -12.95 18.36
C CYS A 114 -4.32 -13.96 17.30
N SER A 115 -5.59 -13.94 16.91
CA SER A 115 -6.17 -14.75 15.83
C SER A 115 -6.42 -13.93 14.58
N ALA A 116 -6.67 -12.61 14.70
CA ALA A 116 -6.90 -11.72 13.55
C ALA A 116 -6.59 -10.25 13.90
N VAL A 117 -6.28 -9.46 12.88
CA VAL A 117 -6.00 -8.03 12.98
C VAL A 117 -7.01 -7.23 12.15
N LEU A 118 -7.60 -6.20 12.75
CA LEU A 118 -8.49 -5.25 12.09
C LEU A 118 -7.91 -3.85 12.20
N VAL A 119 -7.72 -3.17 11.08
CA VAL A 119 -7.25 -1.77 11.04
C VAL A 119 -8.39 -0.85 10.62
N VAL A 120 -8.59 0.21 11.40
CA VAL A 120 -9.62 1.23 11.16
C VAL A 120 -9.02 2.64 11.32
N GLY A 121 -9.60 3.62 10.63
CA GLY A 121 -9.31 5.03 10.86
C GLY A 121 -10.31 5.64 11.84
N ALA A 122 -9.83 6.49 12.76
CA ALA A 122 -10.71 7.27 13.62
C ALA A 122 -11.40 8.39 12.83
N GLY A 123 -12.63 8.73 13.24
CA GLY A 123 -13.45 9.74 12.59
C GLY A 123 -14.11 9.26 11.29
N GLU A 124 -14.74 10.20 10.57
CA GLU A 124 -15.60 9.87 9.42
C GLU A 124 -15.02 10.22 8.04
N LYS A 125 -13.87 10.91 8.01
CA LYS A 125 -13.32 11.51 6.78
C LYS A 125 -12.32 10.62 6.05
N ALA A 126 -11.47 9.92 6.79
CA ALA A 126 -10.35 9.19 6.24
C ALA A 126 -10.13 7.88 6.99
N PHE A 127 -9.82 6.83 6.23
CA PHE A 127 -9.12 5.70 6.79
C PHE A 127 -7.67 6.11 7.09
N CYS A 128 -6.94 6.52 6.04
CA CYS A 128 -5.59 7.07 6.11
C CYS A 128 -5.27 7.81 4.80
N ALA A 129 -4.85 9.07 4.90
CA ALA A 129 -4.54 9.92 3.74
C ALA A 129 -3.06 9.89 3.30
N GLY A 130 -2.25 8.97 3.82
CA GLY A 130 -0.86 8.77 3.43
C GLY A 130 0.11 8.89 4.60
N GLY A 131 1.41 9.01 4.31
CA GLY A 131 2.40 9.42 5.31
C GLY A 131 2.29 10.90 5.67
N ASP A 132 2.86 11.32 6.80
CA ASP A 132 2.97 12.73 7.21
C ASP A 132 4.02 13.47 6.36
N ILE A 133 3.76 13.58 5.05
CA ILE A 133 4.66 14.16 4.05
C ILE A 133 5.01 15.63 4.34
N LYS A 134 4.13 16.34 5.07
CA LYS A 134 4.40 17.71 5.53
C LYS A 134 5.64 17.71 6.42
N THR A 135 5.67 16.83 7.41
CA THR A 135 6.80 16.67 8.32
C THR A 135 8.03 16.15 7.57
N LEU A 136 7.86 15.13 6.72
CA LEU A 136 8.97 14.53 5.97
C LEU A 136 9.66 15.49 5.00
N SER A 137 8.91 16.37 4.32
CA SER A 137 9.48 17.38 3.41
C SER A 137 10.46 18.36 4.06
N GLN A 138 10.35 18.52 5.38
CA GLN A 138 11.20 19.38 6.19
C GLN A 138 12.39 18.62 6.79
N GLY A 139 12.38 17.29 6.70
CA GLY A 139 13.44 16.42 7.20
C GLY A 139 14.71 16.44 6.35
N THR A 140 15.76 15.88 6.94
CA THR A 140 17.02 15.53 6.28
C THR A 140 16.84 14.29 5.40
N ALA A 141 17.76 14.07 4.45
CA ALA A 141 17.72 12.87 3.60
C ALA A 141 17.74 11.56 4.41
N ALA A 142 18.49 11.52 5.51
CA ALA A 142 18.57 10.37 6.41
C ALA A 142 17.24 10.10 7.14
N GLU A 143 16.53 11.14 7.59
CA GLU A 143 15.22 10.98 8.24
C GLU A 143 14.16 10.47 7.25
N VAL A 144 14.20 10.98 6.01
CA VAL A 144 13.31 10.53 4.92
C VAL A 144 13.61 9.07 4.56
N SER A 145 14.89 8.72 4.41
CA SER A 145 15.35 7.33 4.16
C SER A 145 14.88 6.39 5.27
N ASN A 146 15.05 6.78 6.54
CA ASN A 146 14.61 5.99 7.68
C ASN A 146 13.08 5.78 7.70
N PHE A 147 12.29 6.82 7.41
CA PHE A 147 10.83 6.70 7.32
C PHE A 147 10.42 5.66 6.25
N PHE A 148 10.88 5.83 5.01
CA PHE A 148 10.51 4.94 3.91
C PHE A 148 11.01 3.51 4.13
N SER A 149 12.19 3.32 4.73
CA SER A 149 12.68 1.99 5.09
C SER A 149 11.72 1.27 6.04
N LYS A 150 11.17 1.98 7.04
CA LYS A 150 10.24 1.40 8.02
C LYS A 150 8.85 1.20 7.42
N GLU A 151 8.39 2.13 6.58
CA GLU A 151 7.07 2.05 5.91
C GLU A 151 7.03 0.86 4.95
N TYR A 152 8.00 0.74 4.06
CA TYR A 152 8.01 -0.34 3.07
C TYR A 152 8.21 -1.71 3.73
N LEU A 153 8.90 -1.77 4.86
CA LEU A 153 9.00 -3.00 5.64
C LEU A 153 7.69 -3.36 6.35
N MET A 154 6.95 -2.36 6.86
CA MET A 154 5.59 -2.56 7.38
C MET A 154 4.66 -3.10 6.29
N ASP A 155 4.74 -2.57 5.07
CA ASP A 155 3.97 -3.03 3.92
C ASP A 155 4.26 -4.49 3.57
N LEU A 156 5.56 -4.87 3.53
CA LEU A 156 5.99 -6.25 3.30
C LEU A 156 5.46 -7.18 4.40
N ARG A 157 5.61 -6.81 5.67
CA ARG A 157 5.12 -7.60 6.83
C ARG A 157 3.61 -7.76 6.81
N THR A 158 2.88 -6.74 6.35
CA THR A 158 1.43 -6.81 6.13
C THR A 158 1.09 -7.88 5.09
N SER A 159 1.89 -8.01 4.03
CA SER A 159 1.69 -9.00 2.97
C SER A 159 2.01 -10.45 3.39
N GLU A 160 2.93 -10.61 4.34
CA GLU A 160 3.41 -11.91 4.80
C GLU A 160 2.62 -12.46 6.00
N MET A 161 1.73 -11.64 6.58
CA MET A 161 0.92 -12.01 7.73
C MET A 161 0.08 -13.25 7.42
N LYS A 162 0.24 -14.30 8.25
CA LYS A 162 -0.45 -15.58 8.07
C LYS A 162 -1.87 -15.54 8.61
N LYS A 163 -2.09 -14.69 9.61
CA LYS A 163 -3.39 -14.47 10.22
C LYS A 163 -4.26 -13.54 9.38
N PRO A 164 -5.61 -13.66 9.46
CA PRO A 164 -6.52 -12.69 8.87
C PRO A 164 -6.16 -11.25 9.25
N TYR A 165 -5.89 -10.42 8.23
CA TYR A 165 -5.65 -8.99 8.35
C TYR A 165 -6.66 -8.24 7.50
N ALA A 166 -7.47 -7.37 8.13
CA ALA A 166 -8.53 -6.62 7.48
C ALA A 166 -8.38 -5.12 7.68
N CYS A 167 -8.63 -4.33 6.63
CA CYS A 167 -8.67 -2.86 6.69
C CYS A 167 -10.02 -2.33 6.23
N VAL A 168 -10.60 -1.40 7.00
CA VAL A 168 -11.87 -0.75 6.66
C VAL A 168 -11.62 0.59 5.98
N TRP A 169 -11.78 0.64 4.66
CA TRP A 169 -11.62 1.82 3.81
C TRP A 169 -12.82 2.77 3.88
N ASN A 170 -13.22 3.18 5.08
CA ASN A 170 -14.34 4.11 5.26
C ASN A 170 -13.86 5.57 5.18
N GLY A 171 -13.71 6.08 3.97
CA GLY A 171 -13.23 7.45 3.70
C GLY A 171 -12.03 7.47 2.74
N ILE A 172 -11.22 8.53 2.83
CA ILE A 172 -9.98 8.70 2.06
C ILE A 172 -8.98 7.57 2.37
N VAL A 173 -8.40 7.00 1.30
CA VAL A 173 -7.30 6.01 1.31
C VAL A 173 -6.27 6.44 0.27
N MET A 174 -5.12 6.98 0.70
CA MET A 174 -4.10 7.49 -0.21
C MET A 174 -2.69 7.17 0.30
N GLY A 175 -1.70 7.06 -0.60
CA GLY A 175 -0.27 6.85 -0.25
C GLY A 175 -0.05 5.75 0.78
N GLY A 176 0.66 6.03 1.88
CA GLY A 176 0.81 5.13 3.03
C GLY A 176 -0.47 4.47 3.57
N GLY A 177 -1.65 5.06 3.36
CA GLY A 177 -2.93 4.41 3.65
C GLY A 177 -3.24 3.23 2.73
N VAL A 178 -2.80 3.29 1.47
CA VAL A 178 -2.76 2.15 0.55
C VAL A 178 -1.69 1.16 1.02
N GLY A 179 -0.51 1.60 1.43
CA GLY A 179 0.58 0.74 1.92
C GLY A 179 0.17 -0.20 3.06
N ILE A 180 -0.29 0.39 4.17
CA ILE A 180 -0.72 -0.35 5.38
C ILE A 180 -1.89 -1.32 5.14
N SER A 181 -2.60 -1.21 4.01
CA SER A 181 -3.88 -1.92 3.82
C SER A 181 -3.95 -2.82 2.59
N ASN A 182 -3.36 -2.42 1.48
CA ASN A 182 -3.61 -3.04 0.18
C ASN A 182 -2.98 -4.44 0.08
N HIS A 183 -1.87 -4.66 0.80
CA HIS A 183 -1.16 -5.93 0.80
C HIS A 183 -1.71 -6.96 1.79
N GLY A 184 -2.63 -6.56 2.68
CA GLY A 184 -3.23 -7.45 3.66
C GLY A 184 -4.12 -8.52 3.03
N ARG A 185 -4.89 -9.27 3.83
CA ARG A 185 -5.81 -10.28 3.29
C ARG A 185 -7.16 -9.71 2.86
N PHE A 186 -7.73 -8.77 3.63
CA PHE A 186 -9.05 -8.19 3.35
C PHE A 186 -9.00 -6.65 3.33
N ARG A 187 -9.62 -6.07 2.30
CA ARG A 187 -9.88 -4.62 2.17
C ARG A 187 -11.37 -4.42 1.97
N ILE A 188 -11.99 -3.67 2.88
CA ILE A 188 -13.42 -3.45 2.93
C ILE A 188 -13.70 -2.01 2.50
N ALA A 189 -14.20 -1.84 1.29
CA ALA A 189 -14.64 -0.55 0.77
C ALA A 189 -16.04 -0.19 1.28
N THR A 190 -16.34 1.09 1.30
CA THR A 190 -17.68 1.65 1.51
C THR A 190 -17.97 2.67 0.43
N GLU A 191 -19.18 3.21 0.38
CA GLU A 191 -19.52 4.32 -0.51
C GLU A 191 -18.73 5.61 -0.21
N LYS A 192 -18.07 5.69 0.96
CA LYS A 192 -17.19 6.79 1.34
C LYS A 192 -15.74 6.58 0.89
N THR A 193 -15.38 5.39 0.40
CA THR A 193 -14.01 5.12 -0.08
C THR A 193 -13.65 6.10 -1.20
N MET A 194 -12.53 6.81 -1.00
CA MET A 194 -11.86 7.59 -2.03
C MET A 194 -10.41 7.15 -2.10
N TRP A 195 -10.13 6.26 -3.05
CA TRP A 195 -8.80 5.69 -3.23
C TRP A 195 -8.01 6.49 -4.27
N ALA A 196 -6.74 6.81 -4.01
CA ALA A 196 -5.85 7.42 -5.01
C ALA A 196 -4.36 7.24 -4.65
N MET A 197 -3.50 7.35 -5.66
CA MET A 197 -2.04 7.51 -5.52
C MET A 197 -1.62 8.88 -6.09
N PRO A 198 -1.76 9.98 -5.33
CA PRO A 198 -1.58 11.35 -5.82
C PRO A 198 -0.13 11.84 -5.86
N GLU A 199 0.87 10.98 -5.64
CA GLU A 199 2.25 11.33 -5.30
C GLU A 199 2.97 12.14 -6.39
N THR A 200 2.58 11.97 -7.65
CA THR A 200 3.12 12.79 -8.77
C THR A 200 2.82 14.28 -8.62
N GLY A 201 1.78 14.64 -7.84
CA GLY A 201 1.42 16.01 -7.52
C GLY A 201 2.27 16.64 -6.42
N ILE A 202 3.03 15.85 -5.67
CA ILE A 202 3.88 16.31 -4.56
C ILE A 202 5.38 16.10 -4.83
N GLY A 203 5.77 15.81 -6.08
CA GLY A 203 7.18 15.54 -6.40
C GLY A 203 7.71 14.20 -5.89
N LEU A 204 6.82 13.25 -5.58
CA LEU A 204 7.12 11.85 -5.29
C LEU A 204 6.53 10.95 -6.38
N PHE A 205 6.49 9.65 -6.17
CA PHE A 205 5.95 8.65 -7.09
C PHE A 205 5.02 7.72 -6.31
N PRO A 206 4.06 7.03 -6.98
CA PRO A 206 3.27 5.99 -6.33
C PRO A 206 4.19 4.92 -5.75
N ASP A 207 4.30 4.87 -4.44
CA ASP A 207 5.20 4.01 -3.70
C ASP A 207 4.42 2.95 -2.90
N VAL A 208 4.93 2.49 -1.76
CA VAL A 208 4.27 1.53 -0.86
C VAL A 208 3.77 0.25 -1.55
N GLY A 209 4.56 -0.24 -2.50
CA GLY A 209 4.26 -1.40 -3.35
C GLY A 209 3.34 -1.08 -4.53
N ALA A 210 3.08 0.18 -4.86
CA ALA A 210 2.25 0.54 -6.01
C ALA A 210 2.88 0.11 -7.35
N SER A 211 4.21 0.01 -7.45
CA SER A 211 4.87 -0.58 -8.61
C SER A 211 4.59 -2.08 -8.74
N PHE A 212 4.20 -2.78 -7.66
CA PHE A 212 3.66 -4.13 -7.73
C PHE A 212 2.17 -4.13 -8.09
N LEU A 213 1.39 -3.27 -7.43
CA LEU A 213 -0.07 -3.21 -7.52
C LEU A 213 -0.60 -2.70 -8.87
N LEU A 214 -0.16 -1.51 -9.29
CA LEU A 214 -0.69 -0.81 -10.45
C LEU A 214 -0.56 -1.61 -11.76
N PRO A 215 0.59 -2.24 -12.10
CA PRO A 215 0.68 -3.03 -13.33
C PRO A 215 -0.16 -4.31 -13.32
N ARG A 216 -0.72 -4.70 -12.16
CA ARG A 216 -1.60 -5.87 -12.02
C ARG A 216 -3.08 -5.50 -12.09
N LEU A 217 -3.40 -4.22 -12.10
CA LEU A 217 -4.76 -3.77 -12.40
C LEU A 217 -5.13 -4.12 -13.84
N PRO A 218 -6.42 -4.34 -14.14
CA PRO A 218 -6.85 -4.65 -15.50
C PRO A 218 -6.36 -3.60 -16.49
N ARG A 219 -5.86 -4.06 -17.64
CA ARG A 219 -5.47 -3.20 -18.77
C ARG A 219 -4.36 -2.21 -18.38
N HIS A 220 -4.45 -0.96 -18.84
CA HIS A 220 -3.50 0.11 -18.52
C HIS A 220 -4.05 1.10 -17.47
N VAL A 221 -5.07 0.70 -16.70
CA VAL A 221 -5.67 1.56 -15.66
C VAL A 221 -4.64 1.95 -14.61
N GLY A 222 -3.74 1.05 -14.22
CA GLY A 222 -2.67 1.37 -13.27
C GLY A 222 -1.74 2.49 -13.73
N MET A 223 -1.40 2.52 -15.03
CA MET A 223 -0.59 3.60 -15.61
C MET A 223 -1.34 4.94 -15.56
N TYR A 224 -2.62 4.94 -15.94
CA TYR A 224 -3.48 6.11 -15.83
C TYR A 224 -3.55 6.64 -14.39
N LEU A 225 -3.80 5.76 -13.41
CA LEU A 225 -3.90 6.13 -12.00
C LEU A 225 -2.57 6.69 -11.47
N GLY A 226 -1.45 6.03 -11.78
CA GLY A 226 -0.13 6.47 -11.33
C GLY A 226 0.28 7.82 -11.90
N LEU A 227 -0.01 8.09 -13.18
CA LEU A 227 0.37 9.37 -13.81
C LEU A 227 -0.53 10.52 -13.33
N THR A 228 -1.84 10.28 -13.23
CA THR A 228 -2.82 11.35 -12.95
C THR A 228 -3.07 11.58 -11.46
N GLY A 229 -2.89 10.56 -10.63
CA GLY A 229 -3.41 10.53 -9.26
C GLY A 229 -4.94 10.58 -9.20
N ALA A 230 -5.62 10.06 -10.23
CA ALA A 230 -7.08 10.03 -10.29
C ALA A 230 -7.68 9.25 -9.11
N ARG A 231 -8.88 9.67 -8.71
CA ARG A 231 -9.61 9.11 -7.58
C ARG A 231 -10.56 8.03 -8.06
N LEU A 232 -10.63 6.95 -7.29
CA LEU A 232 -11.57 5.84 -7.48
C LEU A 232 -12.60 5.85 -6.35
N SER A 233 -13.85 5.55 -6.70
CA SER A 233 -14.93 5.37 -5.73
C SER A 233 -14.92 3.97 -5.12
N GLY A 234 -15.77 3.73 -4.13
CA GLY A 234 -15.90 2.42 -3.48
C GLY A 234 -16.28 1.29 -4.43
N SER A 235 -17.15 1.55 -5.42
CA SER A 235 -17.48 0.55 -6.43
C SER A 235 -16.35 0.33 -7.44
N ASP A 236 -15.61 1.37 -7.81
CA ASP A 236 -14.44 1.25 -8.69
C ASP A 236 -13.36 0.35 -8.06
N VAL A 237 -13.04 0.55 -6.78
CA VAL A 237 -12.02 -0.27 -6.12
C VAL A 237 -12.45 -1.72 -5.97
N LEU A 238 -13.74 -2.00 -5.77
CA LEU A 238 -14.27 -3.36 -5.80
C LEU A 238 -14.14 -3.96 -7.20
N ARG A 239 -14.56 -3.21 -8.22
CA ARG A 239 -14.55 -3.62 -9.63
C ARG A 239 -13.15 -3.94 -10.15
N LEU A 240 -12.17 -3.12 -9.79
CA LEU A 240 -10.78 -3.25 -10.21
C LEU A 240 -9.99 -4.28 -9.39
N GLY A 241 -10.61 -4.90 -8.37
CA GLY A 241 -10.00 -5.91 -7.52
C GLY A 241 -9.06 -5.34 -6.44
N LEU A 242 -9.09 -4.03 -6.21
CA LEU A 242 -8.36 -3.36 -5.13
C LEU A 242 -9.01 -3.69 -3.77
N ALA A 243 -10.34 -3.56 -3.68
CA ALA A 243 -11.10 -3.97 -2.52
C ALA A 243 -11.60 -5.42 -2.68
N THR A 244 -11.59 -6.17 -1.58
CA THR A 244 -12.13 -7.54 -1.55
C THR A 244 -13.62 -7.60 -1.28
N HIS A 245 -14.11 -6.63 -0.50
CA HIS A 245 -15.48 -6.56 -0.03
C HIS A 245 -15.96 -5.13 -0.14
N PHE A 246 -17.27 -4.96 -0.33
CA PHE A 246 -17.93 -3.67 -0.20
C PHE A 246 -19.06 -3.80 0.83
N VAL A 247 -19.01 -2.98 1.86
CA VAL A 247 -19.99 -2.94 2.95
C VAL A 247 -20.52 -1.51 3.05
N PRO A 248 -21.85 -1.29 3.02
CA PRO A 248 -22.40 0.06 3.19
C PRO A 248 -21.92 0.67 4.51
N SER A 249 -21.54 1.96 4.52
CA SER A 249 -20.92 2.58 5.70
C SER A 249 -21.81 2.54 6.95
N SER A 250 -23.13 2.50 6.75
CA SER A 250 -24.13 2.34 7.82
C SER A 250 -24.05 0.99 8.54
N GLN A 251 -23.50 -0.05 7.92
CA GLN A 251 -23.34 -1.39 8.50
C GLN A 251 -21.96 -1.63 9.12
N ILE A 252 -21.01 -0.71 8.94
CA ILE A 252 -19.63 -0.89 9.44
C ILE A 252 -19.59 -1.00 10.97
N GLY A 253 -20.36 -0.19 11.70
CA GLY A 253 -20.41 -0.27 13.16
C GLY A 253 -20.83 -1.66 13.65
N GLN A 254 -21.95 -2.16 13.11
CA GLN A 254 -22.47 -3.49 13.43
C GLN A 254 -21.49 -4.61 13.02
N MET A 255 -20.85 -4.50 11.85
CA MET A 255 -19.84 -5.45 11.42
C MET A 255 -18.67 -5.53 12.41
N ILE A 256 -18.19 -4.38 12.89
CA ILE A 256 -17.10 -4.31 13.87
C ILE A 256 -17.55 -4.92 15.21
N GLU A 257 -18.76 -4.64 15.69
CA GLU A 257 -19.30 -5.26 16.92
C GLU A 257 -19.37 -6.79 16.83
N VAL A 258 -19.77 -7.33 15.68
CA VAL A 258 -19.77 -8.78 15.44
C VAL A 258 -18.35 -9.33 15.41
N LEU A 259 -17.41 -8.66 14.72
CA LEU A 259 -16.00 -9.05 14.71
C LEU A 259 -15.38 -9.07 16.11
N GLN A 260 -15.82 -8.22 17.03
CA GLN A 260 -15.34 -8.15 18.41
C GLN A 260 -15.85 -9.29 19.31
N THR A 261 -16.88 -10.01 18.88
CA THR A 261 -17.52 -11.08 19.68
C THR A 261 -17.30 -12.47 19.08
N GLU A 262 -17.14 -12.57 17.77
CA GLU A 262 -16.91 -13.84 17.07
C GLU A 262 -15.43 -14.17 16.91
N ASN A 263 -15.10 -15.46 16.83
CA ASN A 263 -13.73 -15.95 16.65
C ASN A 263 -13.02 -15.22 15.48
N GLY A 264 -11.87 -14.62 15.75
CA GLY A 264 -11.11 -13.87 14.74
C GLY A 264 -10.74 -14.69 13.49
N MET A 265 -10.57 -16.02 13.62
CA MET A 265 -10.34 -16.91 12.47
C MET A 265 -11.52 -16.97 11.50
N GLU A 266 -12.72 -16.60 11.95
CA GLU A 266 -13.96 -16.55 11.17
C GLU A 266 -14.23 -15.17 10.54
N MET A 267 -13.25 -14.26 10.61
CA MET A 267 -13.33 -12.89 10.08
C MET A 267 -13.89 -12.86 8.66
N GLU A 268 -13.40 -13.71 7.76
CA GLU A 268 -13.89 -13.74 6.37
C GLU A 268 -15.40 -14.03 6.27
N LYS A 269 -15.92 -14.97 7.07
CA LYS A 269 -17.36 -15.27 7.12
C LYS A 269 -18.16 -14.12 7.69
N VAL A 270 -17.61 -13.36 8.64
CA VAL A 270 -18.25 -12.13 9.13
C VAL A 270 -18.30 -11.09 8.01
N LEU A 271 -17.18 -10.81 7.35
CA LEU A 271 -17.12 -9.84 6.25
C LEU A 271 -18.12 -10.19 5.12
N GLN A 272 -18.20 -11.47 4.73
CA GLN A 272 -19.14 -11.94 3.71
C GLN A 272 -20.62 -11.79 4.08
N ARG A 273 -20.97 -11.80 5.39
CA ARG A 273 -22.35 -11.58 5.83
C ARG A 273 -22.81 -10.16 5.53
N PHE A 274 -21.96 -9.17 5.82
CA PHE A 274 -22.25 -7.75 5.65
C PHE A 274 -21.99 -7.22 4.24
N ALA A 275 -21.12 -7.88 3.47
CA ALA A 275 -20.80 -7.45 2.12
C ALA A 275 -21.99 -7.59 1.17
N VAL A 276 -22.11 -6.63 0.24
CA VAL A 276 -23.02 -6.72 -0.91
C VAL A 276 -22.69 -7.95 -1.76
N LYS A 277 -23.68 -8.48 -2.48
CA LYS A 277 -23.53 -9.77 -3.19
C LYS A 277 -23.09 -9.60 -4.65
N SER A 278 -23.12 -8.39 -5.17
CA SER A 278 -22.76 -8.10 -6.56
C SER A 278 -22.11 -6.73 -6.72
N PHE A 279 -21.38 -6.55 -7.82
CA PHE A 279 -20.87 -5.23 -8.20
C PHE A 279 -22.01 -4.23 -8.45
N GLN A 280 -23.13 -4.67 -9.04
CA GLN A 280 -24.29 -3.83 -9.32
C GLN A 280 -24.90 -3.23 -8.04
N GLU A 281 -24.94 -4.00 -6.95
CA GLU A 281 -25.35 -3.47 -5.64
C GLU A 281 -24.37 -2.42 -5.13
N ALA A 282 -23.05 -2.65 -5.26
CA ALA A 282 -22.05 -1.66 -4.87
C ALA A 282 -22.17 -0.37 -5.71
N GLU A 283 -22.35 -0.49 -7.03
CA GLU A 283 -22.49 0.63 -7.98
C GLU A 283 -23.75 1.45 -7.73
N ALA A 284 -24.86 0.81 -7.33
CA ALA A 284 -26.09 1.50 -6.96
C ALA A 284 -25.92 2.39 -5.72
N ILE A 285 -25.02 2.04 -4.80
CA ILE A 285 -24.74 2.78 -3.57
C ILE A 285 -23.63 3.82 -3.79
N SER A 286 -22.59 3.43 -4.54
CA SER A 286 -21.41 4.24 -4.84
C SER A 286 -21.22 4.29 -6.35
N PRO A 287 -21.71 5.33 -7.05
CA PRO A 287 -21.53 5.43 -8.50
C PRO A 287 -20.05 5.35 -8.90
N ARG A 288 -19.76 4.63 -9.98
CA ARG A 288 -18.41 4.49 -10.54
C ARG A 288 -17.86 5.82 -11.05
N SER A 289 -16.54 5.99 -10.95
CA SER A 289 -15.81 7.15 -11.49
C SER A 289 -15.31 6.91 -12.91
N LEU A 290 -15.09 5.64 -13.29
CA LEU A 290 -14.62 5.24 -14.62
C LEU A 290 -15.62 4.31 -15.29
N SER A 291 -16.12 4.69 -16.47
CA SER A 291 -17.00 3.81 -17.27
C SER A 291 -16.20 2.70 -17.96
N ASP A 292 -16.91 1.68 -18.44
CA ASP A 292 -16.34 0.55 -19.20
C ASP A 292 -15.68 1.02 -20.48
N GLU A 293 -16.31 1.99 -21.15
CA GLU A 293 -15.84 2.63 -22.36
C GLU A 293 -14.55 3.41 -22.07
N THR A 294 -14.51 4.18 -20.99
CA THR A 294 -13.29 4.90 -20.56
C THR A 294 -12.14 3.92 -20.27
N ILE A 295 -12.40 2.81 -19.58
CA ILE A 295 -11.36 1.80 -19.30
C ILE A 295 -10.84 1.15 -20.59
N LYS A 296 -11.72 0.86 -21.54
CA LYS A 296 -11.33 0.33 -22.86
C LYS A 296 -10.50 1.34 -23.65
N ASP A 297 -10.87 2.61 -23.59
CA ASP A 297 -10.16 3.70 -24.25
C ASP A 297 -8.78 3.94 -23.63
N ILE A 298 -8.68 3.94 -22.29
CA ILE A 298 -7.40 3.97 -21.55
C ILE A 298 -6.47 2.86 -22.03
N ASP A 299 -6.97 1.63 -22.16
CA ASP A 299 -6.18 0.50 -22.62
C ASP A 299 -5.66 0.70 -24.04
N GLN A 300 -6.53 1.15 -24.95
CA GLN A 300 -6.18 1.36 -26.35
C GLN A 300 -5.14 2.47 -26.52
N ILE A 301 -5.29 3.59 -25.80
CA ILE A 301 -4.41 4.76 -25.96
C ILE A 301 -3.08 4.58 -25.23
N LEU A 302 -3.05 3.89 -24.08
CA LEU A 302 -1.83 3.75 -23.28
C LEU A 302 -1.01 2.49 -23.59
N ALA A 303 -1.51 1.57 -24.41
CA ALA A 303 -0.78 0.35 -24.76
C ALA A 303 0.40 0.61 -25.71
N GLY A 304 1.50 -0.12 -25.48
CA GLY A 304 2.56 -0.33 -26.48
C GLY A 304 3.56 0.81 -26.69
N HIS A 305 3.59 1.82 -25.80
CA HIS A 305 4.56 2.92 -25.90
C HIS A 305 5.92 2.53 -25.31
N GLY A 306 7.00 2.88 -26.02
CA GLY A 306 8.38 2.66 -25.57
C GLY A 306 8.87 3.70 -24.57
N ASP A 307 8.29 4.90 -24.57
CA ASP A 307 8.65 5.99 -23.68
C ASP A 307 7.43 6.87 -23.31
N LEU A 308 7.60 7.69 -22.27
CA LEU A 308 6.56 8.58 -21.76
C LEU A 308 6.18 9.70 -22.75
N LYS A 309 7.13 10.20 -23.55
CA LYS A 309 6.87 11.30 -24.51
C LYS A 309 5.96 10.82 -25.64
N ALA A 310 6.19 9.62 -26.16
CA ALA A 310 5.34 8.95 -27.13
C ALA A 310 3.93 8.72 -26.56
N MET A 311 3.83 8.26 -25.32
CA MET A 311 2.55 8.08 -24.63
C MET A 311 1.80 9.42 -24.46
N MET A 312 2.49 10.48 -24.04
CA MET A 312 1.90 11.83 -23.93
C MET A 312 1.43 12.37 -25.28
N LYS A 313 2.18 12.11 -26.37
CA LYS A 313 1.75 12.47 -27.73
C LYS A 313 0.46 11.76 -28.12
N ALA A 314 0.35 10.45 -27.84
CA ALA A 314 -0.87 9.69 -28.10
C ALA A 314 -2.07 10.24 -27.32
N MET A 315 -1.89 10.57 -26.03
CA MET A 315 -2.93 11.19 -25.21
C MET A 315 -3.33 12.58 -25.73
N ARG A 316 -2.37 13.40 -26.19
CA ARG A 316 -2.66 14.72 -26.79
C ARG A 316 -3.49 14.60 -28.07
N THR A 317 -3.12 13.67 -28.97
CA THR A 317 -3.90 13.40 -30.18
C THR A 317 -5.31 12.91 -29.84
N ALA A 318 -5.47 12.02 -28.87
CA ALA A 318 -6.80 11.60 -28.41
C ALA A 318 -7.59 12.77 -27.79
N GLY A 319 -6.90 13.71 -27.14
CA GLY A 319 -7.47 14.94 -26.57
C GLY A 319 -8.01 15.95 -27.57
N GLU A 320 -7.68 15.82 -28.87
CA GLU A 320 -8.26 16.66 -29.93
C GLU A 320 -9.76 16.40 -30.12
N THR A 321 -10.21 15.17 -29.82
CA THR A 321 -11.61 14.74 -30.01
C THR A 321 -12.29 14.25 -28.72
N SER A 322 -11.52 14.02 -27.64
CA SER A 322 -12.03 13.52 -26.36
C SER A 322 -11.74 14.48 -25.21
N GLU A 323 -12.80 15.02 -24.60
CA GLU A 323 -12.68 15.86 -23.39
C GLU A 323 -12.10 15.10 -22.20
N PHE A 324 -12.25 13.78 -22.13
CA PHE A 324 -11.58 12.95 -21.12
C PHE A 324 -10.05 13.01 -21.27
N TRP A 325 -9.54 12.80 -22.49
CA TRP A 325 -8.10 12.83 -22.74
C TRP A 325 -7.50 14.23 -22.63
N LYS A 326 -8.23 15.26 -23.09
CA LYS A 326 -7.84 16.66 -22.92
C LYS A 326 -7.65 17.02 -21.44
N LYS A 327 -8.58 16.60 -20.57
CA LYS A 327 -8.47 16.79 -19.11
C LYS A 327 -7.36 15.94 -18.51
N THR A 328 -7.16 14.71 -18.99
CA THR A 328 -6.09 13.82 -18.55
C THR A 328 -4.71 14.43 -18.83
N VAL A 329 -4.47 14.91 -20.05
CA VAL A 329 -3.23 15.61 -20.43
C VAL A 329 -3.01 16.84 -19.56
N ALA A 330 -4.03 17.71 -19.45
CA ALA A 330 -3.94 18.92 -18.63
C ALA A 330 -3.72 18.62 -17.14
N THR A 331 -4.10 17.43 -16.68
CA THR A 331 -3.81 16.96 -15.31
C THR A 331 -2.36 16.52 -15.17
N ILE A 332 -1.86 15.71 -16.11
CA ILE A 332 -0.48 15.20 -16.10
C ILE A 332 0.53 16.35 -16.26
N GLU A 333 0.25 17.33 -17.12
CA GLU A 333 1.13 18.49 -17.35
C GLU A 333 1.27 19.41 -16.13
N LYS A 334 0.41 19.27 -15.11
CA LYS A 334 0.55 19.96 -13.82
C LYS A 334 1.35 19.17 -12.79
N LYS A 335 1.63 17.89 -13.04
CA LYS A 335 2.40 17.02 -12.15
C LYS A 335 3.89 17.25 -12.32
N CYS A 336 4.67 16.77 -11.35
CA CYS A 336 6.12 16.77 -11.43
C CYS A 336 6.58 15.89 -12.62
N PRO A 337 7.29 16.44 -13.63
CA PRO A 337 7.74 15.68 -14.79
C PRO A 337 8.63 14.49 -14.42
N THR A 338 9.60 14.70 -13.51
CA THR A 338 10.46 13.63 -12.98
C THR A 338 9.62 12.49 -12.41
N SER A 339 8.61 12.80 -11.59
CA SER A 339 7.71 11.82 -11.00
C SER A 339 6.95 11.03 -12.07
N CYS A 340 6.45 11.69 -13.12
CA CYS A 340 5.80 11.00 -14.23
C CYS A 340 6.75 10.05 -14.98
N GLY A 341 8.01 10.45 -15.18
CA GLY A 341 9.03 9.58 -15.77
C GLY A 341 9.31 8.35 -14.91
N ILE A 342 9.43 8.55 -13.59
CA ILE A 342 9.56 7.45 -12.62
C ILE A 342 8.36 6.51 -12.68
N VAL A 343 7.13 7.04 -12.66
CA VAL A 343 5.89 6.24 -12.74
C VAL A 343 5.88 5.35 -13.98
N PHE A 344 6.19 5.94 -15.15
CA PHE A 344 6.21 5.23 -16.41
C PHE A 344 7.14 4.00 -16.35
N ARG A 345 8.36 4.21 -15.85
CA ARG A 345 9.36 3.15 -15.75
C ARG A 345 9.04 2.14 -14.65
N GLN A 346 8.68 2.57 -13.44
CA GLN A 346 8.47 1.66 -12.32
C GLN A 346 7.30 0.71 -12.55
N ILE A 347 6.24 1.15 -13.25
CA ILE A 347 5.08 0.29 -13.57
C ILE A 347 5.49 -0.75 -14.61
N ALA A 348 6.31 -0.37 -15.61
CA ALA A 348 6.83 -1.31 -16.59
C ALA A 348 7.73 -2.38 -15.94
N GLU A 349 8.67 -1.97 -15.07
CA GLU A 349 9.59 -2.87 -14.38
C GLU A 349 8.88 -3.74 -13.32
N GLY A 350 7.96 -3.17 -12.54
CA GLY A 350 7.27 -3.83 -11.43
C GLY A 350 6.29 -4.93 -11.87
N LYS A 351 5.91 -4.94 -13.16
CA LYS A 351 5.10 -6.01 -13.76
C LYS A 351 5.73 -7.40 -13.62
N GLN A 352 7.07 -7.48 -13.63
CA GLN A 352 7.82 -8.74 -13.58
C GLN A 352 8.47 -9.02 -12.22
N LYS A 353 8.23 -8.16 -11.22
CA LYS A 353 8.84 -8.25 -9.89
C LYS A 353 7.85 -8.78 -8.86
N SER A 354 8.38 -9.44 -7.83
CA SER A 354 7.68 -9.71 -6.57
C SER A 354 7.46 -8.40 -5.78
N LEU A 355 6.57 -8.43 -4.78
CA LEU A 355 6.35 -7.26 -3.92
C LEU A 355 7.64 -6.81 -3.22
N ALA A 356 8.43 -7.75 -2.68
CA ALA A 356 9.70 -7.42 -2.05
C ALA A 356 10.71 -6.76 -3.02
N GLU A 357 10.79 -7.22 -4.26
CA GLU A 357 11.63 -6.59 -5.29
C GLU A 357 11.12 -5.20 -5.70
N CYS A 358 9.80 -5.02 -5.76
CA CYS A 358 9.17 -3.71 -5.98
C CYS A 358 9.49 -2.75 -4.84
N LEU A 359 9.31 -3.14 -3.59
CA LEU A 359 9.62 -2.30 -2.43
C LEU A 359 11.12 -1.95 -2.36
N LYS A 360 12.02 -2.87 -2.73
CA LYS A 360 13.46 -2.57 -2.87
C LYS A 360 13.75 -1.56 -3.97
N MET A 361 13.04 -1.62 -5.09
CA MET A 361 13.15 -0.65 -6.17
C MET A 361 12.62 0.71 -5.72
N GLU A 362 11.43 0.76 -5.13
CA GLU A 362 10.81 1.97 -4.61
C GLU A 362 11.67 2.62 -3.52
N PHE A 363 12.31 1.85 -2.64
CA PHE A 363 13.24 2.38 -1.65
C PHE A 363 14.41 3.16 -2.28
N LYS A 364 14.99 2.63 -3.37
CA LYS A 364 16.04 3.36 -4.11
C LYS A 364 15.50 4.67 -4.68
N ILE A 365 14.31 4.62 -5.28
CA ILE A 365 13.67 5.79 -5.88
C ILE A 365 13.34 6.84 -4.81
N ALA A 366 12.79 6.45 -3.66
CA ALA A 366 12.47 7.35 -2.55
C ALA A 366 13.72 8.05 -2.01
N THR A 367 14.80 7.29 -1.81
CA THR A 367 16.09 7.83 -1.36
C THR A 367 16.70 8.77 -2.40
N ALA A 368 16.61 8.41 -3.68
CA ALA A 368 17.06 9.26 -4.78
C ALA A 368 16.21 10.54 -4.94
N CYS A 369 14.90 10.50 -4.69
CA CYS A 369 14.06 11.69 -4.64
C CYS A 369 14.52 12.66 -3.54
N ALA A 370 14.86 12.13 -2.35
CA ALA A 370 15.39 12.93 -1.25
C ALA A 370 16.77 13.51 -1.54
N ALA A 371 17.64 12.76 -2.24
CA ALA A 371 19.01 13.16 -2.54
C ALA A 371 19.13 14.10 -3.76
N TYR A 372 18.48 13.76 -4.87
CA TYR A 372 18.69 14.43 -6.17
C TYR A 372 17.64 15.47 -6.52
N SER A 373 16.43 15.37 -5.94
CA SER A 373 15.36 16.35 -6.18
C SER A 373 14.57 16.73 -4.93
N PRO A 374 15.23 17.08 -3.81
CA PRO A 374 14.54 17.54 -2.60
C PRO A 374 13.70 18.79 -2.87
N HIS A 375 14.07 19.59 -3.87
CA HIS A 375 13.30 20.74 -4.34
C HIS A 375 11.90 20.34 -4.82
N ASN A 376 11.77 19.38 -5.74
CA ASN A 376 10.46 18.96 -6.26
C ASN A 376 9.56 18.43 -5.14
N PHE A 377 10.10 17.64 -4.21
CA PHE A 377 9.31 17.15 -3.08
C PHE A 377 8.80 18.29 -2.20
N ARG A 378 9.69 19.21 -1.80
CA ARG A 378 9.33 20.38 -0.99
C ARG A 378 8.34 21.30 -1.70
N GLU A 379 8.54 21.54 -2.99
CA GLU A 379 7.69 22.42 -3.79
C GLU A 379 6.28 21.84 -3.96
N GLY A 380 6.19 20.53 -4.25
CA GLY A 380 4.92 19.86 -4.37
C GLY A 380 4.14 19.82 -3.06
N VAL A 381 4.82 19.57 -1.94
CA VAL A 381 4.22 19.63 -0.59
C VAL A 381 3.79 21.06 -0.25
N ARG A 382 4.60 22.08 -0.56
CA ARG A 382 4.26 23.49 -0.35
C ARG A 382 2.93 23.83 -1.03
N VAL A 383 2.81 23.60 -2.33
CA VAL A 383 1.60 23.95 -3.09
C VAL A 383 0.38 23.13 -2.67
N THR A 384 0.56 21.86 -2.30
CA THR A 384 -0.56 20.97 -1.97
C THR A 384 -1.10 21.19 -0.56
N LEU A 385 -0.22 21.42 0.42
CA LEU A 385 -0.58 21.42 1.85
C LEU A 385 -0.45 22.77 2.54
N VAL A 386 0.36 23.70 2.02
CA VAL A 386 0.65 24.99 2.65
C VAL A 386 0.02 26.13 1.83
N ASP A 387 0.50 26.35 0.61
CA ASP A 387 0.13 27.43 -0.29
C ASP A 387 -0.89 26.95 -1.32
N LYS A 388 -2.06 26.50 -0.82
CA LYS A 388 -3.10 25.88 -1.66
C LYS A 388 -3.54 26.80 -2.79
N GLY A 389 -3.38 26.32 -4.02
CA GLY A 389 -3.80 27.04 -5.24
C GLY A 389 -2.69 27.75 -5.99
N ASP A 390 -1.45 27.75 -5.47
CA ASP A 390 -0.28 28.19 -6.21
C ASP A 390 0.12 27.18 -7.33
N THR A 391 1.03 27.57 -8.21
CA THR A 391 1.57 26.69 -9.27
C THR A 391 2.95 26.19 -8.88
N PRO A 392 3.18 24.87 -8.84
CA PRO A 392 4.48 24.32 -8.47
C PRO A 392 5.51 24.58 -9.56
N LYS A 393 6.73 24.95 -9.14
CA LYS A 393 7.89 25.13 -10.02
C LYS A 393 8.71 23.86 -10.04
N TRP A 394 8.44 23.00 -11.00
CA TRP A 394 9.17 21.74 -11.15
C TRP A 394 10.54 21.92 -11.80
N ASP A 395 11.46 21.03 -11.46
CA ASP A 395 12.77 20.89 -12.10
C ASP A 395 13.03 19.42 -12.51
N PRO A 396 13.09 19.07 -13.80
CA PRO A 396 12.82 19.93 -14.96
C PRO A 396 11.37 20.41 -15.03
N ALA A 397 11.12 21.43 -15.84
CA ALA A 397 9.82 22.11 -15.91
C ALA A 397 8.79 21.36 -16.76
N SER A 398 9.23 20.47 -17.65
CA SER A 398 8.37 19.75 -18.59
C SER A 398 8.79 18.29 -18.80
N ILE A 399 7.87 17.46 -19.31
CA ILE A 399 8.16 16.06 -19.67
C ILE A 399 9.12 16.01 -20.87
N GLU A 400 9.06 17.01 -21.74
CA GLU A 400 9.87 17.15 -22.94
C GLU A 400 11.37 17.29 -22.61
N GLU A 401 11.70 17.87 -21.46
CA GLU A 401 13.07 18.05 -20.95
C GLU A 401 13.67 16.77 -20.33
N LEU A 402 12.87 15.73 -20.06
CA LEU A 402 13.37 14.50 -19.46
C LEU A 402 14.30 13.75 -20.42
N THR A 403 15.42 13.25 -19.91
CA THR A 403 16.29 12.28 -20.59
C THR A 403 16.30 10.96 -19.83
N ASP A 404 16.72 9.88 -20.50
CA ASP A 404 16.84 8.57 -19.87
C ASP A 404 17.87 8.62 -18.73
N GLU A 405 18.99 9.33 -18.93
CA GLU A 405 20.03 9.51 -17.90
C GLU A 405 19.49 10.23 -16.66
N HIS A 406 18.57 11.20 -16.84
CA HIS A 406 17.92 11.88 -15.72
C HIS A 406 17.02 10.95 -14.93
N ILE A 407 16.35 9.98 -15.56
CA ILE A 407 15.51 8.99 -14.86
C ILE A 407 16.36 7.86 -14.27
N ASP A 408 17.42 7.43 -14.95
CA ASP A 408 18.32 6.35 -14.52
C ASP A 408 18.87 6.56 -13.10
N LYS A 409 19.24 7.81 -12.75
CA LYS A 409 19.76 8.12 -11.42
C LYS A 409 18.78 7.80 -10.30
N TYR A 410 17.46 7.81 -10.55
CA TYR A 410 16.45 7.48 -9.54
C TYR A 410 16.29 5.98 -9.30
N PHE A 411 16.67 5.14 -10.27
CA PHE A 411 16.64 3.69 -10.15
C PHE A 411 17.99 3.12 -9.70
N ALA A 412 19.05 3.94 -9.74
CA ALA A 412 20.33 3.67 -9.11
C ALA A 412 20.25 3.90 -7.58
N CYS A 413 20.98 3.10 -6.81
CA CYS A 413 21.15 3.38 -5.38
C CYS A 413 22.03 4.62 -5.23
N PRO A 414 21.65 5.64 -4.44
CA PRO A 414 22.56 6.70 -4.06
C PRO A 414 23.80 6.13 -3.34
N ASP A 415 24.98 6.69 -3.62
CA ASP A 415 26.23 6.27 -2.97
C ASP A 415 26.14 6.47 -1.45
N GLY A 416 26.46 5.44 -0.67
CA GLY A 416 26.58 5.50 0.79
C GLY A 416 25.29 5.28 1.59
N GLU A 417 24.13 5.11 0.95
CA GLU A 417 22.88 4.75 1.62
C GLU A 417 22.73 3.22 1.63
N PRO A 418 22.82 2.55 2.79
CA PRO A 418 22.79 1.11 2.83
C PRO A 418 21.37 0.62 2.55
N LEU A 419 21.13 0.18 1.31
CA LEU A 419 20.13 -0.85 0.99
C LEU A 419 20.22 -2.03 1.96
N GLU A 420 21.39 -2.27 2.56
CA GLU A 420 21.61 -3.25 3.61
C GLU A 420 20.69 -3.04 4.83
N SER A 421 20.27 -1.82 5.14
CA SER A 421 19.30 -1.56 6.22
C SER A 421 17.91 -2.13 5.90
N PHE A 422 17.42 -1.92 4.67
CA PHE A 422 16.17 -2.53 4.22
C PHE A 422 16.32 -4.06 4.03
N VAL A 423 17.42 -4.51 3.45
CA VAL A 423 17.70 -5.94 3.17
C VAL A 423 17.98 -6.76 4.44
N SER A 424 18.54 -6.16 5.49
CA SER A 424 18.75 -6.85 6.78
C SER A 424 17.45 -6.97 7.59
N LEU A 425 16.44 -6.17 7.25
CA LEU A 425 15.15 -6.17 7.92
C LEU A 425 14.07 -6.98 7.18
N SER A 426 14.23 -7.21 5.87
CA SER A 426 13.43 -8.09 5.01
C SER A 426 13.97 -9.52 5.02
#